data_AF-A0A382WM67-F1
#
_entry.id   AF-A0A382WM67-F1
#
_cell.length_a   1.000
_cell.length_b   1.000
_cell.length_c   1.000
_cell.angle_alpha   90.00
_cell.angle_beta   90.00
_cell.angle_gamma   90.00
#
_symmetry.space_group_name_H-M   'P 1'
#
loop_
_entity.id
_entity.type
_entity.pdbx_description
1 polymer ?
#
loop_
_entity_poly.entity_id
_entity_poly.type
_entity_poly.pdbx_seq_one_letter_code
_entity_poly.pdbx_strand_id
1 'polypeptide(L)'
;KVPPNLIQKYGAVSKEVALAMAEGIREVSGADVGLSVTGMAGPGSSENKPAGIVFIAISDKNKSYSEFFRFYDNRTRNKERSAQAALDLLRRWLLKII
;
A
#
# COMPACT_ATOMS: atom_id res chain seq x y z
N LYS A 1 5.59 10.83 -5.53
CA LYS A 1 5.87 10.42 -6.93
C LYS A 1 6.61 9.08 -6.93
N VAL A 2 6.27 8.13 -7.79
CA VAL A 2 6.95 6.81 -7.87
C VAL A 2 7.98 6.81 -9.00
N PRO A 3 9.25 6.45 -8.75
CA PRO A 3 10.24 6.24 -9.81
C PRO A 3 9.81 5.15 -10.81
N PRO A 4 9.84 5.42 -12.14
CA PRO A 4 9.38 4.44 -13.15
C PRO A 4 10.14 3.10 -13.13
N ASN A 5 11.43 3.12 -12.77
CA ASN A 5 12.26 1.93 -12.67
C ASN A 5 11.80 0.95 -11.57
N LEU A 6 11.18 1.42 -10.48
CA LEU A 6 10.61 0.54 -9.45
C LEU A 6 9.42 -0.26 -10.01
N ILE A 7 8.56 0.39 -10.80
CA ILE A 7 7.42 -0.27 -11.43
C ILE A 7 7.91 -1.31 -12.45
N GLN A 8 8.95 -1.00 -13.23
CA GLN A 8 9.52 -1.94 -14.19
C GLN A 8 10.15 -3.16 -13.50
N LYS A 9 10.87 -2.96 -12.39
CA LYS A 9 11.59 -4.03 -11.69
C LYS A 9 10.71 -4.90 -10.81
N TYR A 10 9.77 -4.31 -10.07
CA TYR A 10 8.98 -5.01 -9.04
C TYR A 10 7.49 -5.14 -9.39
N GLY A 11 7.02 -4.39 -10.39
CA GLY A 11 5.61 -4.26 -10.72
C GLY A 11 4.86 -3.32 -9.78
N ALA A 12 3.74 -2.76 -10.25
CA ALA A 12 2.95 -1.78 -9.51
C ALA A 12 2.40 -2.31 -8.16
N VAL A 13 2.12 -3.61 -8.08
CA VAL A 13 1.68 -4.29 -6.85
C VAL A 13 2.88 -4.97 -6.21
N SER A 14 3.63 -4.22 -5.40
CA SER A 14 4.84 -4.64 -4.69
C SER A 14 5.06 -3.77 -3.45
N LYS A 15 5.90 -4.27 -2.52
CA LYS A 15 6.29 -3.53 -1.31
C LYS A 15 7.05 -2.25 -1.67
N GLU A 16 7.97 -2.34 -2.63
CA GLU A 16 8.84 -1.25 -3.08
C GLU A 16 8.03 -0.10 -3.67
N VAL A 17 7.04 -0.42 -4.49
CA VAL A 17 6.13 0.58 -5.06
C VAL A 17 5.23 1.17 -3.98
N ALA A 18 4.71 0.36 -3.05
CA ALA A 18 3.90 0.88 -1.94
C ALA A 18 4.67 1.91 -1.10
N LEU A 19 5.91 1.60 -0.70
CA LEU A 19 6.78 2.51 0.05
C LEU A 19 7.05 3.80 -0.71
N ALA A 20 7.45 3.71 -1.99
CA ALA A 20 7.70 4.87 -2.83
C ALA A 20 6.43 5.73 -3.06
N MET A 21 5.25 5.12 -3.09
CA MET A 21 3.97 5.84 -3.14
C MET A 21 3.73 6.62 -1.85
N ALA A 22 3.95 6.01 -0.67
CA ALA A 22 3.71 6.63 0.62
C ALA A 22 4.66 7.80 0.89
N GLU A 23 5.96 7.59 0.67
CA GLU A 23 6.99 8.65 0.74
C GLU A 23 6.65 9.77 -0.25
N GLY A 24 6.36 9.37 -1.47
CA GLY A 24 6.15 10.29 -2.56
C GLY A 24 4.88 11.13 -2.46
N ILE A 25 3.81 10.67 -1.80
CA ILE A 25 2.61 11.50 -1.57
C ILE A 25 2.82 12.45 -0.40
N ARG A 26 3.54 12.01 0.64
CA ARG A 26 3.93 12.86 1.78
C ARG A 26 4.72 14.07 1.30
N GLU A 27 5.75 13.85 0.48
CA GLU A 27 6.61 14.92 -0.06
C GLU A 27 5.85 15.89 -0.95
N VAL A 28 4.97 15.39 -1.82
CA VAL A 28 4.23 16.24 -2.77
C VAL A 28 3.14 17.06 -2.06
N SER A 29 2.49 16.48 -1.04
CA SER A 29 1.40 17.14 -0.31
C SER A 29 1.88 18.04 0.82
N GLY A 30 3.11 17.84 1.33
CA GLY A 30 3.59 18.50 2.54
C GLY A 30 2.94 17.98 3.83
N ALA A 31 2.20 16.87 3.78
CA ALA A 31 1.59 16.25 4.95
C ALA A 31 2.65 15.60 5.88
N ASP A 32 2.35 15.49 7.18
CA ASP A 32 3.23 14.81 8.14
C ASP A 32 3.38 13.32 7.86
N VAL A 33 2.32 12.71 7.32
CA VAL A 33 2.22 11.27 7.07
C VAL A 33 1.67 11.03 5.67
N GLY A 34 2.36 10.18 4.90
CA GLY A 34 1.86 9.63 3.64
C GLY A 34 1.38 8.21 3.82
N LEU A 35 0.24 7.88 3.21
CA LEU A 35 -0.37 6.55 3.23
C LEU A 35 -0.61 6.11 1.78
N SER A 36 -0.31 4.85 1.47
CA SER A 36 -0.50 4.28 0.14
C SER A 36 -1.13 2.90 0.18
N VAL A 37 -1.84 2.57 -0.89
CA VAL A 37 -2.41 1.25 -1.12
C VAL A 37 -2.13 0.89 -2.59
N THR A 38 -1.55 -0.28 -2.83
CA THR A 38 -1.45 -0.87 -4.17
C THR A 38 -1.80 -2.35 -4.10
N GLY A 39 -2.68 -2.81 -4.99
CA GLY A 39 -3.20 -4.16 -4.90
C GLY A 39 -4.00 -4.61 -6.10
N MET A 40 -4.18 -5.92 -6.24
CA MET A 40 -5.06 -6.54 -7.22
C MET A 40 -6.40 -6.84 -6.55
N ALA A 41 -7.35 -5.91 -6.61
CA ALA A 41 -8.65 -6.10 -5.97
C ALA A 41 -9.47 -7.28 -6.54
N GLY A 42 -9.18 -7.74 -7.76
CA GLY A 42 -9.95 -8.77 -8.48
C GLY A 42 -10.99 -8.20 -9.47
N PRO A 43 -11.70 -9.06 -10.24
CA PRO A 43 -11.54 -10.52 -10.27
C PRO A 43 -10.30 -10.97 -11.06
N GLY A 44 -9.62 -10.05 -11.77
CA GLY A 44 -8.40 -10.37 -12.50
C GLY A 44 -7.28 -10.86 -11.57
N SER A 45 -6.80 -12.06 -11.85
CA SER A 45 -5.61 -12.68 -11.24
C SER A 45 -4.66 -13.13 -12.34
N SER A 46 -3.36 -13.06 -12.10
CA SER A 46 -2.39 -13.86 -12.85
C SER A 46 -1.91 -15.03 -11.98
N GLU A 47 -1.37 -16.09 -12.58
CA GLU A 47 -0.82 -17.25 -11.84
C GLU A 47 0.15 -16.82 -10.73
N ASN A 48 0.92 -15.76 -10.97
CA ASN A 48 1.91 -15.24 -10.02
C ASN A 48 1.34 -14.20 -9.05
N LYS A 49 0.15 -13.64 -9.30
CA LYS A 49 -0.51 -12.65 -8.43
C LYS A 49 -2.02 -12.89 -8.39
N PRO A 50 -2.51 -13.75 -7.47
CA PRO A 50 -3.94 -13.94 -7.26
C PRO A 50 -4.63 -12.65 -6.83
N ALA A 51 -5.93 -12.56 -7.10
CA ALA A 51 -6.77 -11.50 -6.58
C ALA A 51 -6.72 -11.46 -5.04
N GLY A 52 -6.82 -10.26 -4.48
CA GLY A 52 -6.76 -10.03 -3.04
C GLY A 52 -5.36 -9.72 -2.49
N ILE A 53 -4.30 -9.75 -3.31
CA ILE A 53 -2.98 -9.25 -2.89
C ILE A 53 -3.00 -7.73 -2.80
N VAL A 54 -2.63 -7.20 -1.63
CA VAL A 54 -2.55 -5.77 -1.36
C VAL A 54 -1.31 -5.47 -0.52
N PHE A 55 -0.57 -4.44 -0.90
CA PHE A 55 0.44 -3.81 -0.07
C PHE A 55 -0.08 -2.45 0.37
N ILE A 56 0.02 -2.20 1.67
CA ILE A 56 -0.28 -0.90 2.26
C ILE A 56 1.02 -0.38 2.86
N ALA A 57 1.33 0.90 2.64
CA ALA A 57 2.51 1.52 3.22
C ALA A 57 2.19 2.86 3.86
N ILE A 58 2.97 3.21 4.87
CA ILE A 58 2.90 4.45 5.62
C ILE A 58 4.30 5.04 5.73
N SER A 59 4.42 6.36 5.69
CA SER A 59 5.69 7.06 5.78
C SER A 59 5.55 8.36 6.56
N ASP A 60 6.45 8.60 7.51
CA ASP A 60 6.64 9.87 8.21
C ASP A 60 8.10 10.33 8.07
N LYS A 61 8.40 11.57 8.49
CA LYS A 61 9.73 12.18 8.32
C LYS A 61 10.92 11.33 8.80
N ASN A 62 10.70 10.32 9.64
CA ASN A 62 11.75 9.48 10.21
C ASN A 62 11.82 8.10 9.55
N LYS A 63 10.68 7.45 9.28
CA LYS A 63 10.64 6.07 8.80
C LYS A 63 9.46 5.79 7.87
N SER A 64 9.61 4.73 7.09
CA SER A 64 8.57 4.15 6.25
C SER A 64 8.35 2.68 6.62
N TYR A 65 7.11 2.21 6.52
CA TYR A 65 6.72 0.84 6.81
C TYR A 65 5.67 0.35 5.82
N SER A 66 5.66 -0.95 5.55
CA SER A 66 4.66 -1.56 4.67
C SER A 66 4.23 -2.91 5.21
N GLU A 67 2.93 -3.19 5.09
CA GLU A 67 2.29 -4.45 5.47
C GLU A 67 1.67 -5.10 4.22
N PHE A 68 1.80 -6.43 4.14
CA PHE A 68 1.23 -7.26 3.08
C PHE A 68 -0.07 -7.89 3.56
N PHE A 69 -1.10 -7.80 2.72
CA PHE A 69 -2.39 -8.40 2.97
C PHE A 69 -2.75 -9.36 1.84
N ARG A 70 -3.38 -10.46 2.20
CA ARG A 70 -4.04 -11.38 1.28
C ARG A 70 -5.50 -11.50 1.65
N PHE A 71 -6.34 -10.81 0.91
CA PHE A 71 -7.79 -10.93 0.99
C PHE A 71 -8.31 -12.05 0.07
N TYR A 72 -9.63 -12.12 -0.10
CA TYR A 72 -10.32 -13.14 -0.90
C TYR A 72 -10.70 -12.60 -2.27
N ASP A 73 -11.37 -13.38 -3.11
CA ASP A 73 -11.75 -12.95 -4.46
C ASP A 73 -13.09 -12.20 -4.49
N ASN A 74 -13.11 -10.99 -3.94
CA ASN A 74 -14.26 -10.09 -4.08
C ASN A 74 -13.79 -8.64 -4.21
N ARG A 75 -13.94 -8.06 -5.41
CA ARG A 75 -13.44 -6.72 -5.73
C ARG A 75 -13.93 -5.64 -4.78
N THR A 76 -15.23 -5.62 -4.47
CA THR A 76 -15.84 -4.59 -3.61
C THR A 76 -15.34 -4.74 -2.18
N ARG A 77 -15.43 -5.95 -1.60
CA ARG A 77 -14.95 -6.24 -0.24
C ARG A 77 -13.45 -6.03 -0.09
N ASN A 78 -12.66 -6.29 -1.13
CA ASN A 78 -11.22 -6.06 -1.09
C ASN A 78 -10.89 -4.58 -1.01
N LYS A 79 -11.62 -3.72 -1.73
CA LYS A 79 -11.45 -2.27 -1.61
C LYS A 79 -11.82 -1.78 -0.21
N GLU A 80 -12.96 -2.24 0.32
CA GLU A 80 -13.41 -1.90 1.69
C GLU A 80 -12.38 -2.34 2.74
N ARG A 81 -11.92 -3.59 2.68
CA ARG A 81 -10.90 -4.13 3.59
C ARG A 81 -9.57 -3.40 3.45
N SER A 82 -9.15 -3.06 2.24
CA SER A 82 -7.92 -2.30 2.02
C SER A 82 -8.00 -0.91 2.66
N ALA A 83 -9.14 -0.23 2.52
CA ALA A 83 -9.36 1.07 3.14
C ALA A 83 -9.33 0.98 4.68
N GLN A 84 -10.04 0.00 5.25
CA GLN A 84 -10.05 -0.24 6.70
C GLN A 84 -8.65 -0.60 7.23
N ALA A 85 -7.93 -1.48 6.55
CA ALA A 85 -6.57 -1.86 6.93
C ALA A 85 -5.60 -0.68 6.85
N ALA A 86 -5.75 0.22 5.86
CA ALA A 86 -4.94 1.42 5.75
C ALA A 86 -5.19 2.41 6.90
N LEU A 87 -6.46 2.59 7.29
CA LEU A 87 -6.83 3.43 8.44
C LEU A 87 -6.36 2.82 9.76
N ASP A 88 -6.44 1.49 9.94
CA ASP A 88 -5.89 0.82 11.12
C ASP A 88 -4.36 0.92 11.18
N LEU A 89 -3.66 0.81 10.05
CA LEU A 89 -2.22 1.00 9.97
C LEU A 89 -1.84 2.42 10.42
N LEU A 90 -2.56 3.44 9.94
CA LEU A 90 -2.37 4.82 10.38
C LEU A 90 -2.63 4.98 11.88
N ARG A 91 -3.73 4.40 12.40
CA ARG A 91 -4.06 4.44 13.82
C ARG A 91 -2.95 3.82 14.68
N ARG A 92 -2.44 2.63 14.31
CA ARG A 92 -1.34 1.94 14.98
C ARG A 92 -0.03 2.74 14.92
N TRP A 93 0.24 3.38 13.79
CA TRP A 93 1.40 4.25 13.62
C TRP A 93 1.37 5.47 14.55
N LEU A 94 0.24 6.17 14.60
CA LEU A 94 0.06 7.34 15.47
C LEU A 94 0.12 6.98 16.96
N LEU A 95 -0.33 5.76 17.31
CA LEU A 95 -0.20 5.20 18.66
C LEU A 95 1.20 4.65 18.97
N LYS A 96 2.13 4.68 18.01
CA LYS A 96 3.53 4.20 18.15
C LYS A 96 3.65 2.73 18.56
N ILE A 97 2.75 1.90 18.08
CA ILE A 97 2.77 0.44 18.32
C ILE A 97 3.27 -0.37 17.11
N ILE A 98 3.80 0.32 16.11
CA ILE A 98 4.54 -0.18 14.93
C ILE A 98 5.63 0.81 14.49
#